data_AF-A0A4U5P1F4-F1
#
_entry.id   AF-A0A4U5P1F4-F1
#
_cell.length_a   1.000
_cell.length_b   1.000
_cell.length_c   1.000
_cell.angle_alpha   90.00
_cell.angle_beta   90.00
_cell.angle_gamma   90.00
#
_symmetry.space_group_name_H-M   'P 1'
#
loop_
_entity.id
_entity.type
_entity.pdbx_description
1 polymer ?
#
loop_
_entity_poly.entity_id
_entity_poly.type
_entity_poly.pdbx_seq_one_letter_code
_entity_poly.pdbx_strand_id
1 'polypeptide(L)'
;MSSGKITEAALLEITENMTLEDLLTMRLLSIWIQQIVDRSIRERGLAPIKVIMHRNKDVLCKGNEKIGLVLAKTIREKEELEEDDYLPVPFATIEVFITGLDFNPTDARMADAVKVLGLRSARKLSKVVLKFGRAQLSPQLLEVLRLMGTKPLEALVLEWYSADATYNENLQSDLEALESLFRSLRATLKLHLDLMISGSPYQGSLHCFQDDSLAEHRKDGGRPSSLLVAAALPLKTQRLP
;
A
#
# COMPACT_ATOMS: atom_id res chain seq x y z
N MET A 1 -31.20 21.62 -37.54
CA MET A 1 -30.62 20.32 -37.16
C MET A 1 -30.24 20.43 -35.69
N SER A 2 -30.87 19.67 -34.79
CA SER A 2 -30.45 19.67 -33.39
C SER A 2 -29.09 18.98 -33.33
N SER A 3 -28.05 19.72 -32.95
CA SER A 3 -26.77 19.12 -32.58
C SER A 3 -27.05 18.21 -31.38
N GLY A 4 -27.07 16.89 -31.60
CA GLY A 4 -27.20 15.92 -30.53
C GLY A 4 -26.10 16.18 -29.51
N LYS A 5 -26.46 16.63 -28.32
CA LYS A 5 -25.50 16.78 -27.23
C LYS A 5 -25.02 15.38 -26.85
N ILE A 6 -23.71 15.15 -26.92
CA ILE A 6 -23.12 13.92 -26.42
C ILE A 6 -23.45 13.81 -24.92
N THR A 7 -23.87 12.63 -24.47
CA THR A 7 -24.17 12.41 -23.06
C THR A 7 -22.88 12.14 -22.30
N GLU A 8 -22.87 12.36 -20.97
CA GLU A 8 -21.72 12.01 -20.12
C GLU A 8 -21.37 10.51 -20.23
N ALA A 9 -22.38 9.64 -20.27
CA ALA A 9 -22.19 8.20 -20.42
C ALA A 9 -21.50 7.84 -21.75
N ALA A 10 -21.95 8.43 -22.87
CA ALA A 10 -21.31 8.21 -24.16
C ALA A 10 -19.88 8.76 -24.18
N LEU A 11 -19.62 9.89 -23.51
CA LEU A 11 -18.28 10.43 -23.41
C LEU A 11 -17.35 9.53 -22.59
N LEU A 12 -17.83 9.00 -21.45
CA LEU A 12 -17.07 8.06 -20.64
C LEU A 12 -16.69 6.81 -21.44
N GLU A 13 -17.64 6.21 -22.17
CA GLU A 13 -17.40 5.06 -23.05
C GLU A 13 -16.35 5.35 -24.13
N ILE A 14 -16.38 6.55 -24.73
CA ILE A 14 -15.32 7.00 -25.65
C ILE A 14 -13.98 7.05 -24.92
N THR A 15 -13.94 7.66 -23.73
CA THR A 15 -12.69 7.82 -22.97
C THR A 15 -12.08 6.50 -22.50
N GLU A 16 -12.84 5.42 -22.36
CA GLU A 16 -12.33 4.12 -21.89
C GLU A 16 -11.28 3.52 -22.82
N ASN A 17 -11.38 3.80 -24.13
CA ASN A 17 -10.50 3.26 -25.15
C ASN A 17 -9.38 4.22 -25.56
N MET A 18 -9.36 5.44 -25.02
CA MET A 18 -8.36 6.46 -25.37
C MET A 18 -7.06 6.29 -24.58
N THR A 19 -5.95 6.71 -25.18
CA THR A 19 -4.66 6.78 -24.48
C THR A 19 -4.65 7.95 -23.48
N LEU A 20 -3.70 7.97 -22.55
CA LEU A 20 -3.52 9.12 -21.66
C LEU A 20 -3.27 10.41 -22.45
N GLU A 21 -2.50 10.35 -23.54
CA GLU A 21 -2.18 11.52 -24.36
C GLU A 21 -3.42 12.12 -25.04
N ASP A 22 -4.27 11.25 -25.61
CA ASP A 22 -5.52 11.67 -26.23
C ASP A 22 -6.47 12.28 -25.20
N LEU A 23 -6.55 11.67 -24.02
CA LEU A 23 -7.34 12.18 -22.91
C LEU A 23 -6.84 13.55 -22.47
N LEU A 24 -5.53 13.73 -22.29
CA LEU A 24 -4.96 15.04 -21.93
C LEU A 24 -5.26 16.11 -22.98
N THR A 25 -5.28 15.75 -24.27
CA THR A 25 -5.71 16.66 -25.35
C THR A 25 -7.20 16.99 -25.24
N MET A 26 -8.02 15.97 -25.00
CA MET A 26 -9.47 16.09 -24.87
C MET A 26 -9.90 16.99 -23.70
N ARG A 27 -9.13 17.01 -22.60
CA ARG A 27 -9.35 17.92 -21.45
C ARG A 27 -9.37 19.40 -21.84
N LEU A 28 -8.68 19.78 -22.91
CA LEU A 28 -8.57 21.18 -23.33
C LEU A 28 -9.82 21.70 -24.04
N LEU A 29 -10.78 20.83 -24.35
CA LEU A 29 -11.96 21.18 -25.14
C LEU A 29 -13.00 21.99 -24.34
N SER A 30 -13.25 21.64 -23.08
CA SER A 30 -14.16 22.37 -22.18
C SER A 30 -14.03 21.92 -20.74
N ILE A 31 -14.52 22.73 -19.79
CA ILE A 31 -14.54 22.41 -18.35
C ILE A 31 -15.35 21.12 -18.06
N TRP A 32 -16.49 20.94 -18.72
CA TRP A 32 -17.33 19.75 -18.55
C TRP A 32 -16.61 18.48 -19.04
N ILE A 33 -15.97 18.54 -20.22
CA ILE A 33 -15.16 17.42 -20.73
C ILE A 33 -13.95 17.16 -19.82
N GLN A 34 -13.29 18.21 -19.34
CA GLN A 34 -12.16 18.10 -18.42
C GLN A 34 -12.54 17.28 -17.18
N GLN A 35 -13.68 17.55 -16.55
CA GLN A 35 -14.14 16.82 -15.36
C GLN A 35 -14.39 15.33 -15.64
N ILE A 36 -14.98 15.01 -16.80
CA ILE A 36 -15.25 13.62 -17.22
C ILE A 36 -13.95 12.89 -17.51
N VAL A 37 -13.04 13.53 -18.25
CA VAL A 37 -11.73 12.96 -18.56
C VAL A 37 -10.89 12.79 -17.29
N ASP A 38 -10.89 13.76 -16.38
CA ASP A 38 -10.18 13.65 -15.09
C ASP A 38 -10.69 12.47 -14.26
N ARG A 39 -12.00 12.22 -14.28
CA ARG A 39 -12.60 11.04 -13.67
C ARG A 39 -12.12 9.77 -14.35
N SER A 40 -12.19 9.71 -15.68
CA SER A 40 -11.77 8.54 -16.47
C SER A 40 -10.28 8.19 -16.26
N ILE A 41 -9.39 9.18 -16.30
CA ILE A 41 -7.94 9.00 -16.03
C ILE A 41 -7.73 8.38 -14.65
N ARG A 42 -8.46 8.87 -13.63
CA ARG A 42 -8.34 8.39 -12.24
C ARG A 42 -8.93 6.99 -12.06
N GLU A 43 -10.12 6.75 -12.59
CA GLU A 43 -10.80 5.45 -12.53
C GLU A 43 -10.05 4.38 -13.29
N ARG A 44 -9.31 4.75 -14.34
CA ARG A 44 -8.42 3.85 -15.08
C ARG A 44 -7.02 3.78 -14.46
N GLY A 45 -6.60 4.76 -13.67
CA GLY A 45 -5.27 4.81 -13.04
C GLY A 45 -4.15 5.10 -14.04
N LEU A 46 -4.44 5.91 -15.06
CA LEU A 46 -3.51 6.17 -16.17
C LEU A 46 -2.40 7.16 -15.81
N ALA A 47 -2.53 7.87 -14.69
CA ALA A 47 -1.54 8.81 -14.17
C ALA A 47 -1.03 8.37 -12.79
N PRO A 48 -0.36 7.21 -12.69
CA PRO A 48 0.12 6.70 -11.41
C PRO A 48 1.31 7.51 -10.91
N ILE A 49 1.35 7.74 -9.60
CA ILE A 49 2.44 8.39 -8.90
C ILE A 49 2.91 7.56 -7.71
N LYS A 50 4.15 7.82 -7.31
CA LYS A 50 4.78 7.31 -6.11
C LYS A 50 4.86 8.41 -5.06
N VAL A 51 4.43 8.10 -3.85
CA VAL A 51 4.56 8.95 -2.66
C VAL A 51 5.70 8.42 -1.80
N ILE A 52 6.67 9.27 -1.49
CA ILE A 52 7.75 8.99 -0.56
C ILE A 52 7.60 9.91 0.64
N MET A 53 7.16 9.32 1.75
CA MET A 53 7.03 10.01 3.02
C MET A 53 8.40 10.20 3.66
N HIS A 54 8.72 11.44 4.01
CA HIS A 54 9.86 11.80 4.86
C HIS A 54 9.38 12.39 6.20
N ARG A 55 10.34 12.69 7.08
CA ARG A 55 10.07 13.21 8.44
C ARG A 55 9.19 14.44 8.47
N ASN A 56 9.40 15.39 7.56
CA ASN A 56 8.74 16.71 7.57
C ASN A 56 8.03 17.06 6.26
N LYS A 57 8.03 16.16 5.29
CA LYS A 57 7.43 16.37 3.96
C LYS A 57 7.17 15.04 3.27
N ASP A 58 6.31 15.07 2.27
CA ASP A 58 6.10 14.00 1.31
C ASP A 58 6.65 14.46 -0.04
N VAL A 59 7.29 13.55 -0.76
CA VAL A 59 7.81 13.78 -2.10
C VAL A 59 6.98 12.95 -3.08
N LEU A 60 6.49 13.61 -4.13
CA LEU A 60 5.62 13.01 -5.13
C LEU A 60 6.41 12.82 -6.42
N CYS A 61 6.40 11.61 -6.96
CA CYS A 61 7.19 11.23 -8.14
C CYS A 61 6.35 10.57 -9.22
N LYS A 62 6.66 10.88 -10.48
CA LYS A 62 6.22 10.11 -11.67
C LYS A 62 7.40 9.26 -12.12
N GLY A 63 7.31 7.94 -11.91
CA GLY A 63 8.48 7.06 -12.04
C GLY A 63 9.60 7.47 -11.07
N ASN A 64 10.73 7.95 -11.61
CA ASN A 64 11.86 8.46 -10.83
C ASN A 64 11.94 9.99 -10.79
N GLU A 65 11.13 10.68 -11.57
CA GLU A 65 11.13 12.14 -11.61
C GLU A 65 10.26 12.70 -10.49
N LYS A 66 10.79 13.67 -9.74
CA LYS A 66 10.03 14.40 -8.73
C LYS A 66 9.13 15.43 -9.40
N ILE A 67 7.83 15.33 -9.14
CA ILE A 67 6.80 16.24 -9.68
C ILE A 67 6.23 17.18 -8.63
N GLY A 68 6.45 16.91 -7.33
CA GLY A 68 5.88 17.73 -6.26
C GLY A 68 6.45 17.43 -4.88
N LEU A 69 6.09 18.28 -3.93
CA LEU A 69 6.33 18.07 -2.51
C LEU A 69 5.20 18.67 -1.68
N VAL A 70 4.86 18.02 -0.57
CA VAL A 70 3.86 18.51 0.39
C VAL A 70 4.51 18.54 1.77
N LEU A 71 4.39 19.65 2.50
CA LEU A 71 4.93 19.72 3.85
C LEU A 71 4.03 18.93 4.81
N ALA A 72 4.64 18.24 5.78
CA ALA A 72 3.88 17.48 6.79
C ALA A 72 2.90 18.37 7.57
N LYS A 73 3.26 19.65 7.77
CA LYS A 73 2.40 20.65 8.41
C LYS A 73 1.07 20.83 7.65
N THR A 74 1.13 20.90 6.32
CA THR A 74 -0.06 21.04 5.45
C THR A 74 -1.04 19.88 5.64
N ILE A 75 -0.53 18.66 5.78
CA ILE A 75 -1.35 17.46 6.01
C ILE A 75 -1.94 17.47 7.43
N ARG A 76 -1.13 17.91 8.41
CA ARG A 76 -1.48 17.84 9.83
C ARG A 76 -2.58 18.82 10.21
N GLU A 77 -2.52 20.03 9.66
CA GLU A 77 -3.47 21.10 9.96
C GLU A 77 -4.88 20.84 9.41
N LYS A 78 -5.01 19.91 8.46
CA LYS A 78 -6.29 19.51 7.86
C LYS A 78 -6.91 18.38 8.66
N GLU A 79 -8.12 18.54 9.17
CA GLU A 79 -8.86 17.44 9.81
C GLU A 79 -9.16 16.34 8.78
N GLU A 80 -9.73 16.74 7.64
CA GLU A 80 -9.92 15.93 6.44
C GLU A 80 -9.02 16.46 5.32
N LEU A 81 -8.19 15.59 4.75
CA LEU A 81 -7.28 15.94 3.66
C LEU A 81 -8.01 15.80 2.32
N GLU A 82 -8.07 16.88 1.53
CA GLU A 82 -8.61 16.85 0.18
C GLU A 82 -7.52 16.51 -0.86
N GLU A 83 -7.93 15.97 -2.02
CA GLU A 83 -7.00 15.62 -3.11
C GLU A 83 -6.24 16.84 -3.62
N ASP A 84 -6.93 17.98 -3.75
CA ASP A 84 -6.37 19.21 -4.32
C ASP A 84 -5.37 19.89 -3.37
N ASP A 85 -5.43 19.59 -2.06
CA ASP A 85 -4.45 20.04 -1.07
C ASP A 85 -3.16 19.21 -1.12
N TYR A 86 -3.21 17.98 -1.63
CA TYR A 86 -2.13 17.01 -1.54
C TYR A 86 -1.48 16.70 -2.89
N LEU A 87 -2.28 16.57 -3.95
CA LEU A 87 -1.80 16.18 -5.27
C LEU A 87 -1.55 17.41 -6.15
N PRO A 88 -0.40 17.50 -6.83
CA PRO A 88 -0.11 18.59 -7.76
C PRO A 88 -0.97 18.51 -9.03
N VAL A 89 -1.64 17.37 -9.24
CA VAL A 89 -2.42 17.08 -10.44
C VAL A 89 -3.74 16.41 -10.01
N PRO A 90 -4.91 17.01 -10.30
CA PRO A 90 -6.20 16.54 -9.78
C PRO A 90 -6.57 15.11 -10.18
N PHE A 91 -6.05 14.61 -11.30
CA PHE A 91 -6.37 13.28 -11.85
C PHE A 91 -5.32 12.21 -11.54
N ALA A 92 -4.25 12.53 -10.80
CA ALA A 92 -3.24 11.56 -10.44
C ALA A 92 -3.78 10.50 -9.46
N THR A 93 -3.21 9.30 -9.52
CA THR A 93 -3.52 8.19 -8.61
C THR A 93 -2.27 7.76 -7.87
N ILE A 94 -2.39 7.50 -6.57
CA ILE A 94 -1.28 6.98 -5.75
C ILE A 94 -1.21 5.47 -5.98
N GLU A 95 -0.19 5.04 -6.71
CA GLU A 95 0.07 3.63 -6.99
C GLU A 95 1.04 3.03 -5.97
N VAL A 96 2.04 3.81 -5.55
CA VAL A 96 3.09 3.38 -4.63
C VAL A 96 3.17 4.32 -3.44
N PHE A 97 3.16 3.77 -2.23
CA PHE A 97 3.35 4.52 -1.00
C PHE A 97 4.53 3.99 -0.21
N ILE A 98 5.49 4.85 0.12
CA ILE A 98 6.73 4.49 0.79
C ILE A 98 6.88 5.32 2.05
N THR A 99 7.11 4.68 3.18
CA THR A 99 7.41 5.34 4.45
C THR A 99 8.50 4.60 5.22
N GLY A 100 9.32 5.37 5.93
CA GLY A 100 10.34 4.84 6.81
C GLY A 100 11.71 4.52 6.20
N LEU A 101 11.98 4.94 4.94
CA LEU A 101 13.28 4.68 4.30
C LEU A 101 14.46 5.33 5.04
N ASP A 102 14.37 6.64 5.29
CA ASP A 102 15.48 7.44 5.84
C ASP A 102 15.24 7.89 7.28
N PHE A 103 14.14 7.43 7.91
CA PHE A 103 13.77 7.83 9.26
C PHE A 103 12.80 6.82 9.88
N ASN A 104 12.78 6.71 11.21
CA ASN A 104 11.72 6.00 11.92
C ASN A 104 10.46 6.89 12.04
N PRO A 105 9.31 6.52 11.43
CA PRO A 105 8.12 7.38 11.47
C PRO A 105 7.52 7.52 12.87
N THR A 106 7.17 8.74 13.25
CA THR A 106 6.44 9.02 14.50
C THR A 106 4.95 8.72 14.35
N ASP A 107 4.25 8.57 15.47
CA ASP A 107 2.79 8.37 15.45
C ASP A 107 2.06 9.53 14.76
N ALA A 108 2.56 10.75 14.90
CA ALA A 108 2.05 11.90 14.16
C ALA A 108 2.21 11.74 12.63
N ARG A 109 3.32 11.16 12.16
CA ARG A 109 3.50 10.86 10.73
C ARG A 109 2.67 9.66 10.28
N MET A 110 2.39 8.71 11.16
CA MET A 110 1.44 7.63 10.87
C MET A 110 0.00 8.15 10.79
N ALA A 111 -0.39 9.11 11.63
CA ALA A 111 -1.67 9.80 11.48
C ALA A 111 -1.75 10.54 10.13
N ASP A 112 -0.67 11.20 9.71
CA ASP A 112 -0.60 11.81 8.39
C ASP A 112 -0.73 10.75 7.27
N ALA A 113 -0.11 9.58 7.43
CA ALA A 113 -0.22 8.45 6.49
C ALA A 113 -1.66 7.93 6.39
N VAL A 114 -2.39 7.83 7.50
CA VAL A 114 -3.82 7.46 7.51
C VAL A 114 -4.63 8.39 6.62
N LYS A 115 -4.42 9.71 6.74
CA LYS A 115 -5.11 10.71 5.90
C LYS A 115 -4.82 10.51 4.41
N VAL A 116 -3.53 10.33 4.06
CA VAL A 116 -3.11 10.12 2.66
C VAL A 116 -3.67 8.81 2.09
N LEU A 117 -3.64 7.72 2.86
CA LEU A 117 -4.18 6.42 2.43
C LEU A 117 -5.71 6.42 2.34
N GLY A 118 -6.38 7.34 3.03
CA GLY A 118 -7.82 7.58 2.94
C GLY A 118 -8.27 8.29 1.66
N LEU A 119 -7.36 8.91 0.91
CA LEU A 119 -7.67 9.60 -0.33
C LEU A 119 -8.26 8.66 -1.40
N ARG A 120 -9.11 9.22 -2.28
CA ARG A 120 -9.70 8.47 -3.40
C ARG A 120 -8.62 8.07 -4.42
N SER A 121 -7.61 8.89 -4.60
CA SER A 121 -6.44 8.63 -5.44
C SER A 121 -5.63 7.44 -4.95
N ALA A 122 -5.67 7.11 -3.66
CA ALA A 122 -5.04 5.94 -3.06
C ALA A 122 -5.92 4.66 -3.13
N ARG A 123 -7.06 4.66 -3.85
CA ARG A 123 -7.88 3.45 -4.01
C ARG A 123 -7.20 2.36 -4.84
N LYS A 124 -6.34 2.74 -5.79
CA LYS A 124 -5.57 1.85 -6.65
C LYS A 124 -4.14 1.61 -6.18
N LEU A 125 -3.88 1.87 -4.90
CA LEU A 125 -2.58 1.61 -4.30
C LEU A 125 -2.24 0.12 -4.48
N SER A 126 -1.17 -0.16 -5.22
CA SER A 126 -0.73 -1.52 -5.57
C SER A 126 0.55 -1.91 -4.82
N LYS A 127 1.34 -0.93 -4.36
CA LYS A 127 2.58 -1.19 -3.62
C LYS A 127 2.73 -0.33 -2.37
N VAL A 128 3.07 -0.97 -1.25
CA VAL A 128 3.49 -0.28 -0.03
C VAL A 128 4.85 -0.76 0.45
N VAL A 129 5.67 0.19 0.89
CA VAL A 129 6.89 -0.05 1.67
C VAL A 129 6.72 0.65 3.01
N LEU A 130 6.68 -0.12 4.09
CA LEU A 130 6.48 0.36 5.45
C LEU A 130 7.63 -0.15 6.33
N LYS A 131 8.52 0.77 6.71
CA LYS A 131 9.64 0.51 7.61
C LYS A 131 9.48 1.28 8.91
N PHE A 132 9.64 0.64 10.06
CA PHE A 132 9.55 1.33 11.35
C PHE A 132 10.28 0.57 12.47
N GLY A 133 10.68 1.31 13.50
CA GLY A 133 11.32 0.80 14.71
C GLY A 133 10.45 1.04 15.93
N ARG A 134 9.80 0.01 16.48
CA ARG A 134 8.89 0.13 17.65
C ARG A 134 8.91 -1.14 18.49
N ALA A 135 8.69 -1.02 19.80
CA ALA A 135 8.40 -2.18 20.64
C ALA A 135 6.99 -2.73 20.40
N GLN A 136 6.03 -1.85 20.07
CA GLN A 136 4.61 -2.16 19.86
C GLN A 136 4.00 -1.31 18.76
N LEU A 137 2.93 -1.80 18.13
CA LEU A 137 2.19 -1.04 17.13
C LEU A 137 1.29 0.01 17.80
N SER A 138 1.49 1.28 17.45
CA SER A 138 0.62 2.35 17.92
C SER A 138 -0.74 2.31 17.22
N PRO A 139 -1.80 2.92 17.80
CA PRO A 139 -3.12 2.96 17.17
C PRO A 139 -3.11 3.50 15.73
N GLN A 140 -2.27 4.50 15.45
CA GLN A 140 -2.14 5.08 14.12
C GLN A 140 -1.50 4.10 13.13
N LEU A 141 -0.51 3.32 13.59
CA LEU A 141 0.12 2.30 12.76
C LEU A 141 -0.83 1.14 12.48
N LEU A 142 -1.60 0.71 13.49
CA LEU A 142 -2.67 -0.28 13.33
C LEU A 142 -3.70 0.17 12.28
N GLU A 143 -4.07 1.45 12.29
CA GLU A 143 -4.97 2.01 11.29
C GLU A 143 -4.36 2.05 9.88
N VAL A 144 -3.06 2.34 9.76
CA VAL A 144 -2.32 2.20 8.49
C VAL A 144 -2.38 0.75 7.99
N LEU A 145 -2.11 -0.24 8.85
CA LEU A 145 -2.23 -1.66 8.49
C LEU A 145 -3.66 -2.00 8.03
N ARG A 146 -4.68 -1.56 8.77
CA ARG A 146 -6.09 -1.78 8.43
C ARG A 146 -6.43 -1.20 7.05
N LEU A 147 -6.02 0.03 6.78
CA LEU A 147 -6.28 0.70 5.50
C LEU A 147 -5.57 -0.03 4.35
N MET A 148 -4.32 -0.45 4.52
CA MET A 148 -3.60 -1.25 3.53
C MET A 148 -4.34 -2.54 3.18
N GLY A 149 -4.93 -3.22 4.17
CA GLY A 149 -5.73 -4.42 3.96
C GLY A 149 -6.99 -4.23 3.10
N THR A 150 -7.41 -2.98 2.84
CA THR A 150 -8.55 -2.67 1.96
C THR A 150 -8.14 -2.32 0.53
N LYS A 151 -6.83 -2.27 0.23
CA LYS A 151 -6.30 -1.85 -1.06
C LYS A 151 -5.94 -3.08 -1.92
N PRO A 152 -5.96 -2.96 -3.26
CA PRO A 152 -5.56 -4.03 -4.16
C PRO A 152 -4.02 -4.15 -4.22
N LEU A 153 -3.37 -4.41 -3.07
CA LEU A 153 -1.91 -4.49 -3.01
C LEU A 153 -1.40 -5.73 -3.71
N GLU A 154 -0.52 -5.51 -4.67
CA GLU A 154 0.25 -6.54 -5.39
C GLU A 154 1.60 -6.79 -4.70
N ALA A 155 2.15 -5.77 -4.04
CA ALA A 155 3.42 -5.85 -3.30
C ALA A 155 3.36 -5.10 -1.96
N LEU A 156 3.85 -5.77 -0.90
CA LEU A 156 4.01 -5.19 0.43
C LEU A 156 5.42 -5.52 0.93
N VAL A 157 6.19 -4.49 1.27
CA VAL A 157 7.45 -4.62 2.02
C VAL A 157 7.20 -4.08 3.42
N LEU A 158 7.28 -4.96 4.42
CA LEU A 158 7.08 -4.61 5.83
C LEU A 158 8.37 -4.91 6.60
N GLU A 159 9.02 -3.88 7.11
CA GLU A 159 10.22 -4.02 7.94
C GLU A 159 9.95 -3.44 9.34
N TRP A 160 9.88 -4.33 10.32
CA TRP A 160 9.66 -3.96 11.71
C TRP A 160 10.89 -4.31 12.55
N TYR A 161 11.58 -3.27 13.00
CA TYR A 161 12.73 -3.39 13.90
C TYR A 161 12.28 -3.17 15.35
N SER A 162 12.73 -4.03 16.27
CA SER A 162 12.44 -3.82 17.69
C SER A 162 13.31 -2.68 18.24
N ALA A 163 12.68 -1.63 18.75
CA ALA A 163 13.37 -0.59 19.52
C ALA A 163 13.25 -0.95 21.00
N ASP A 164 14.37 -1.30 21.64
CA ASP A 164 14.54 -1.65 23.06
C ASP A 164 13.43 -2.53 23.65
N ALA A 165 13.67 -3.83 23.61
CA ALA A 165 12.80 -4.89 24.13
C ALA A 165 12.79 -4.93 25.67
N THR A 166 12.27 -3.90 26.33
CA THR A 166 11.62 -4.12 27.63
C THR A 166 10.26 -4.76 27.34
N TYR A 167 10.22 -6.08 27.55
CA TYR A 167 9.09 -6.98 27.35
C TYR A 167 7.77 -6.34 27.84
N ASN A 168 6.77 -6.20 26.96
CA ASN A 168 5.43 -5.72 27.31
C ASN A 168 4.35 -6.66 26.75
N GLU A 169 3.28 -6.81 27.53
CA GLU A 169 2.29 -7.90 27.50
C GLU A 169 1.38 -7.97 26.25
N ASN A 170 1.42 -7.00 25.33
CA ASN A 170 0.48 -6.89 24.21
C ASN A 170 1.03 -7.31 22.83
N LEU A 171 2.04 -8.18 22.77
CA LEU A 171 2.50 -8.75 21.50
C LEU A 171 1.37 -9.44 20.71
N GLN A 172 0.39 -10.00 21.41
CA GLN A 172 -0.74 -10.71 20.82
C GLN A 172 -1.59 -9.81 19.91
N SER A 173 -1.92 -8.58 20.32
CA SER A 173 -2.73 -7.67 19.50
C SER A 173 -1.99 -7.25 18.22
N ASP A 174 -0.68 -7.08 18.31
CA ASP A 174 0.16 -6.71 17.18
C ASP A 174 0.23 -7.84 16.15
N LEU A 175 0.37 -9.09 16.63
CA LEU A 175 0.34 -10.29 15.80
C LEU A 175 -1.03 -10.48 15.13
N GLU A 176 -2.13 -10.27 15.85
CA GLU A 176 -3.49 -10.37 15.31
C GLU A 176 -3.73 -9.32 14.20
N ALA A 177 -3.23 -8.10 14.38
CA ALA A 177 -3.33 -7.05 13.36
C ALA A 177 -2.55 -7.42 12.08
N LEU A 178 -1.35 -7.98 12.23
CA LEU A 178 -0.55 -8.46 11.10
C LEU A 178 -1.21 -9.66 10.41
N GLU A 179 -1.71 -10.62 11.18
CA GLU A 179 -2.43 -11.77 10.61
C GLU A 179 -3.66 -11.33 9.83
N SER A 180 -4.44 -10.40 10.38
CA SER A 180 -5.60 -9.80 9.72
C SER A 180 -5.22 -9.13 8.40
N LEU A 181 -4.14 -8.34 8.39
CA LEU A 181 -3.60 -7.73 7.18
C LEU A 181 -3.26 -8.78 6.12
N PHE A 182 -2.44 -9.79 6.47
CA PHE A 182 -2.03 -10.81 5.51
C PHE A 182 -3.20 -11.65 5.00
N ARG A 183 -4.21 -11.90 5.85
CA ARG A 183 -5.44 -12.59 5.45
C ARG A 183 -6.20 -11.78 4.41
N SER A 184 -6.36 -10.47 4.62
CA SER A 184 -7.02 -9.59 3.65
C SER A 184 -6.28 -9.50 2.32
N LEU A 185 -4.95 -9.59 2.35
CA LEU A 185 -4.11 -9.46 1.17
C LEU A 185 -3.82 -10.78 0.44
N ARG A 186 -4.28 -11.92 0.97
CA ARG A 186 -3.98 -13.27 0.43
C ARG A 186 -4.44 -13.45 -1.02
N ALA A 187 -5.48 -12.75 -1.44
CA ALA A 187 -5.99 -12.83 -2.82
C ALA A 187 -5.22 -11.95 -3.82
N THR A 188 -4.44 -10.97 -3.34
CA THR A 188 -3.84 -9.92 -4.18
C THR A 188 -2.31 -9.90 -4.17
N LEU A 189 -1.67 -10.33 -3.09
CA LEU A 189 -0.21 -10.23 -2.92
C LEU A 189 0.56 -11.34 -3.64
N LYS A 190 1.61 -10.93 -4.35
CA LYS A 190 2.83 -11.74 -4.52
C LYS A 190 3.71 -11.48 -3.31
N LEU A 191 3.60 -12.32 -2.29
CA LEU A 191 4.18 -12.06 -0.96
C LEU A 191 5.72 -12.16 -1.01
N HIS A 192 6.42 -11.08 -0.68
CA HIS A 192 7.85 -11.09 -0.35
C HIS A 192 8.00 -10.56 1.07
N LEU A 193 8.13 -11.46 2.04
CA LEU A 193 8.14 -11.13 3.47
C LEU A 193 9.53 -11.38 4.05
N ASP A 194 10.32 -10.32 4.16
CA ASP A 194 11.59 -10.33 4.90
C ASP A 194 11.35 -9.86 6.33
N LEU A 195 10.90 -10.77 7.20
CA LEU A 195 10.78 -10.52 8.65
C LEU A 195 12.17 -10.56 9.30
N MET A 196 12.90 -9.45 9.30
CA MET A 196 14.13 -9.32 10.09
C MET A 196 13.81 -8.82 11.51
N ILE A 197 13.48 -9.75 12.41
CA ILE A 197 13.41 -9.47 13.85
C ILE A 197 14.85 -9.47 14.40
N SER A 198 15.53 -8.32 14.34
CA SER A 198 16.87 -8.17 14.93
C SER A 198 16.79 -8.24 16.45
N GLY A 199 17.30 -9.33 17.05
CA GLY A 199 17.30 -9.57 18.51
C GLY A 199 17.17 -11.05 18.93
N SER A 200 16.91 -11.94 17.98
CA SER A 200 16.89 -13.40 18.17
C SER A 200 17.97 -14.03 17.27
N PRO A 201 18.68 -15.10 17.67
CA PRO A 201 19.68 -15.77 16.82
C PRO A 201 19.07 -16.47 15.60
N TYR A 202 17.76 -16.35 15.38
CA TYR A 202 17.06 -16.90 14.23
C TYR A 202 16.84 -15.81 13.18
N GLN A 203 17.73 -15.77 12.18
CA GLN A 203 17.41 -15.23 10.86
C GLN A 203 16.44 -16.21 10.19
N GLY A 204 15.14 -15.94 10.29
CA GLY A 204 14.11 -16.64 9.53
C GLY A 204 13.60 -15.75 8.41
N SER A 205 13.95 -16.06 7.16
CA SER A 205 13.22 -15.54 6.01
C SER A 205 11.96 -16.38 5.81
N LEU A 206 10.80 -15.73 5.69
CA LEU A 206 9.53 -16.38 5.43
C LEU A 206 9.20 -16.23 3.94
N HIS A 207 9.83 -17.09 3.13
CA HIS A 207 9.54 -17.18 1.71
C HIS A 207 8.27 -18.02 1.49
N CYS A 208 7.15 -17.36 1.20
CA CYS A 208 5.98 -18.02 0.62
C CYS A 208 6.17 -18.11 -0.90
N PHE A 209 6.84 -19.16 -1.36
CA PHE A 209 6.79 -19.55 -2.77
C PHE A 209 5.54 -20.40 -3.01
N GLN A 210 4.68 -19.97 -3.94
CA GLN A 210 3.89 -20.90 -4.72
C GLN A 210 4.73 -21.28 -5.94
N ASP A 211 5.51 -22.34 -5.81
CA ASP A 211 6.02 -23.09 -6.96
C ASP A 211 6.07 -24.57 -6.58
N ASP A 212 5.23 -25.36 -7.25
CA ASP A 212 5.33 -26.82 -7.30
C ASP A 212 6.57 -27.18 -8.12
N SER A 213 7.72 -27.39 -7.47
CA SER A 213 8.87 -28.00 -8.12
C SER A 213 9.82 -28.61 -7.09
N LEU A 214 9.85 -29.95 -7.13
CA LEU A 214 10.76 -30.88 -6.46
C LEU A 214 12.24 -30.45 -6.44
N ALA A 215 12.91 -30.67 -5.29
CA ALA A 215 14.00 -31.66 -5.10
C ALA A 215 15.15 -31.14 -4.21
N GLU A 216 15.46 -31.94 -3.17
CA GLU A 216 16.79 -32.30 -2.59
C GLU A 216 17.76 -31.16 -2.18
N HIS A 217 18.43 -31.12 -1.01
CA HIS A 217 19.00 -32.16 -0.17
C HIS A 217 19.64 -31.53 1.10
N ARG A 218 19.62 -32.30 2.22
CA ARG A 218 20.53 -32.34 3.41
C ARG A 218 20.52 -31.16 4.41
N LYS A 219 20.11 -31.34 5.67
CA LYS A 219 20.61 -32.14 6.83
C LYS A 219 21.76 -31.47 7.62
N ASP A 220 21.40 -30.93 8.79
CA ASP A 220 21.95 -31.17 10.15
C ASP A 220 21.37 -30.04 11.05
N GLY A 221 20.93 -30.19 12.29
CA GLY A 221 21.01 -31.22 13.32
C GLY A 221 20.97 -30.50 14.67
N GLY A 222 19.82 -30.46 15.36
CA GLY A 222 19.69 -29.85 16.69
C GLY A 222 18.25 -29.95 17.24
N ARG A 223 18.07 -30.65 18.36
CA ARG A 223 16.77 -31.03 18.98
C ARG A 223 16.08 -29.88 19.75
N PRO A 224 14.77 -29.99 20.01
CA PRO A 224 13.86 -28.85 20.13
C PRO A 224 13.60 -28.41 21.58
N SER A 225 13.27 -27.15 21.78
CA SER A 225 12.50 -26.68 22.94
C SER A 225 11.33 -25.85 22.43
N SER A 226 10.17 -26.50 22.45
CA SER A 226 8.79 -26.01 22.30
C SER A 226 8.61 -24.56 21.81
N LEU A 227 8.43 -24.40 20.49
CA LEU A 227 7.80 -23.22 19.90
C LEU A 227 6.62 -23.69 19.04
N LEU A 228 5.44 -23.17 19.39
CA LEU A 228 4.20 -23.30 18.65
C LEU A 228 4.38 -22.54 17.33
N VAL A 229 4.95 -23.21 16.34
CA VAL A 229 4.94 -22.79 14.94
C VAL A 229 3.56 -23.15 14.42
N ALA A 230 2.64 -22.19 14.40
CA ALA A 230 1.43 -22.29 13.59
C ALA A 230 1.82 -22.17 12.12
N ALA A 231 2.32 -23.26 11.55
CA ALA A 231 2.53 -23.42 10.13
C ALA A 231 1.18 -23.57 9.42
N ALA A 232 1.12 -22.97 8.23
CA ALA A 232 0.34 -23.34 7.06
C ALA A 232 -0.74 -24.42 7.27
N LEU A 233 -2.00 -24.08 7.00
CA LEU A 233 -3.04 -25.07 6.73
C LEU A 233 -2.84 -25.71 5.35
N PRO A 234 -2.64 -27.03 5.23
CA PRO A 234 -2.92 -27.78 4.02
C PRO A 234 -4.30 -28.43 4.15
N LEU A 235 -5.23 -28.13 3.26
CA LEU A 235 -6.38 -29.02 3.06
C LEU A 235 -6.18 -29.76 1.75
N LYS A 236 -5.53 -30.92 1.87
CA LYS A 236 -5.64 -32.00 0.88
C LYS A 236 -7.12 -32.34 0.75
N THR A 237 -7.62 -32.22 -0.47
CA THR A 237 -8.75 -32.99 -1.00
C THR A 237 -8.64 -34.46 -0.57
N GLN A 238 -9.53 -34.92 0.29
CA GLN A 238 -9.91 -36.33 0.32
C GLN A 238 -11.18 -36.50 -0.51
N ARG A 239 -11.03 -37.34 -1.52
CA ARG A 239 -12.10 -37.95 -2.30
C ARG A 239 -12.64 -39.17 -1.52
N LEU A 240 -13.93 -39.44 -1.75
CA LEU A 240 -14.66 -40.73 -1.72
C LEU A 240 -15.25 -41.19 -0.37
N PRO A 241 -16.35 -41.99 -0.39
CA PRO A 241 -17.00 -42.67 -1.52
C PRO A 241 -18.18 -41.91 -2.14
#